data_AF-U3LL28-F1
#
_entry.id   AF-U3LL28-F1
#
_cell.length_a   1.000
_cell.length_b   1.000
_cell.length_c   1.000
_cell.angle_alpha   90.00
_cell.angle_beta   90.00
_cell.angle_gamma   90.00
#
_symmetry.space_group_name_H-M   'P 1'
#
loop_
_entity.id
_entity.type
_entity.pdbx_description
1 polymer ?
#
loop_
_entity_poly.entity_id
_entity_poly.type
_entity_poly.pdbx_seq_one_letter_code
_entity_poly.pdbx_strand_id
1 'polypeptide(L)'
;IGQAFPYTPVANPRWMMPKWSFGIREEDVRANVEKARKAGAQLVVLLSHNGFDVDRKLATRVSGIDVILTSHTHDALPEAIKVGNTLLVASGSHGKFISRLDLDVSGGAIKNFRYKLIPLFADVIKPDTEMTTAVAKARAPFADDLARVVGHSESLLYRRGNFNGT
;
A
#
# COMPACT_ATOMS: atom_id res chain seq x y z
N ILE A 1 8.88 -8.72 -3.91
CA ILE A 1 8.01 -9.85 -3.49
C ILE A 1 6.63 -9.27 -3.22
N GLY A 2 5.55 -9.92 -3.66
CA GLY A 2 4.18 -9.46 -3.42
C GLY A 2 3.47 -10.31 -2.37
N GLN A 3 2.71 -9.67 -1.49
CA GLN A 3 1.91 -10.33 -0.45
C GLN A 3 0.50 -9.74 -0.43
N ALA A 4 -0.50 -10.57 -0.77
CA ALA A 4 -1.90 -10.18 -0.79
C ALA A 4 -2.53 -10.22 0.61
N PHE A 5 -3.73 -9.63 0.76
CA PHE A 5 -4.44 -9.61 2.03
C PHE A 5 -4.73 -11.04 2.52
N PRO A 6 -4.25 -11.43 3.72
CA PRO A 6 -4.30 -12.81 4.16
C PRO A 6 -5.71 -13.29 4.51
N TYR A 7 -6.64 -12.40 4.85
CA TYR A 7 -8.01 -12.75 5.27
C TYR A 7 -9.06 -12.56 4.17
N THR A 8 -8.62 -12.53 2.92
CA THR A 8 -9.48 -12.32 1.73
C THR A 8 -10.73 -13.21 1.70
N PRO A 9 -10.68 -14.53 1.94
CA PRO A 9 -11.88 -15.40 1.93
C PRO A 9 -12.86 -15.18 3.08
N VAL A 10 -12.43 -14.54 4.16
CA VAL A 10 -13.26 -14.25 5.35
C VAL A 10 -13.87 -12.85 5.25
N ALA A 11 -13.15 -11.90 4.67
CA ALA A 11 -13.61 -10.53 4.48
C ALA A 11 -14.60 -10.35 3.32
N ASN A 12 -14.82 -11.39 2.50
CA ASN A 12 -15.67 -11.36 1.31
C ASN A 12 -16.57 -12.60 1.26
N PRO A 13 -17.67 -12.58 0.46
CA PRO A 13 -18.53 -13.75 0.31
C PRO A 13 -17.74 -14.99 -0.16
N ARG A 14 -17.84 -16.07 0.63
CA ARG A 14 -17.04 -17.30 0.43
C ARG A 14 -17.12 -17.88 -0.98
N TRP A 15 -18.27 -17.75 -1.63
CA TRP A 15 -18.55 -18.28 -2.97
C TRP A 15 -17.73 -17.60 -4.08
N MET A 16 -17.19 -16.40 -3.86
CA MET A 16 -16.32 -15.72 -4.83
C MET A 16 -14.89 -16.29 -4.85
N MET A 17 -14.46 -16.98 -3.79
CA MET A 17 -13.11 -17.57 -3.68
C MET A 17 -13.16 -19.04 -3.23
N PRO A 18 -14.03 -19.89 -3.79
CA PRO A 18 -14.49 -21.13 -3.16
C PRO A 18 -13.37 -22.12 -2.85
N LYS A 19 -12.24 -22.07 -3.57
CA LYS A 19 -11.11 -23.00 -3.41
C LYS A 19 -9.80 -22.32 -2.97
N TRP A 20 -9.76 -21.00 -2.92
CA TRP A 20 -8.51 -20.28 -2.64
C TRP A 20 -8.27 -20.16 -1.14
N SER A 21 -7.00 -20.29 -0.77
CA SER A 21 -6.51 -20.09 0.60
C SER A 21 -5.51 -18.95 0.60
N PHE A 22 -5.72 -18.02 1.51
CA PHE A 22 -4.87 -16.87 1.77
C PHE A 22 -4.38 -16.94 3.22
N GLY A 23 -3.23 -16.33 3.48
CA GLY A 23 -2.67 -16.33 4.83
C GLY A 23 -1.33 -15.61 4.89
N ILE A 24 -0.88 -15.38 6.12
CA ILE A 24 0.47 -14.88 6.39
C ILE A 24 1.40 -16.08 6.32
N ARG A 25 1.87 -16.42 5.12
CA ARG A 25 2.71 -17.59 4.86
C ARG A 25 4.18 -17.24 5.04
N GLU A 26 4.60 -17.10 6.29
CA GLU A 26 5.95 -16.62 6.62
C GLU A 26 7.06 -17.45 5.98
N GLU A 27 6.88 -18.77 5.89
CA GLU A 27 7.82 -19.69 5.25
C GLU A 27 7.95 -19.41 3.75
N ASP A 28 6.84 -19.17 3.06
CA ASP A 28 6.84 -18.81 1.64
C ASP A 28 7.51 -17.46 1.43
N VAL A 29 7.26 -16.47 2.30
CA VAL A 29 7.93 -15.17 2.24
C VAL A 29 9.43 -15.35 2.41
N ARG A 30 9.86 -16.11 3.43
CA ARG A 30 11.29 -16.40 3.67
C ARG A 30 11.93 -17.10 2.48
N ALA A 31 11.30 -18.14 1.93
CA ALA A 31 11.80 -18.87 0.77
C ALA A 31 11.96 -17.95 -0.45
N ASN A 32 11.02 -17.02 -0.67
CA ASN A 32 11.10 -16.05 -1.75
C ASN A 32 12.18 -14.98 -1.54
N VAL A 33 12.40 -14.54 -0.29
CA VAL A 33 13.51 -13.64 0.06
C VAL A 33 14.84 -14.32 -0.24
N GLU A 34 15.04 -15.54 0.26
CA GLU A 34 16.25 -16.33 0.03
C GLU A 34 16.49 -16.59 -1.45
N LYS A 35 15.44 -16.95 -2.19
CA LYS A 35 15.51 -17.14 -3.65
C LYS A 35 15.95 -15.87 -4.35
N ALA A 36 15.39 -14.71 -4.00
CA ALA A 36 15.77 -13.43 -4.59
C ALA A 36 17.23 -13.08 -4.30
N ARG A 37 17.69 -13.25 -3.04
CA ARG A 37 19.08 -13.00 -2.65
C ARG A 37 20.07 -13.93 -3.37
N LYS A 38 19.77 -15.22 -3.44
CA LYS A 38 20.60 -16.20 -4.19
C LYS A 38 20.67 -15.89 -5.68
N ALA A 39 19.63 -15.29 -6.24
CA ALA A 39 19.61 -14.80 -7.61
C ALA A 39 20.36 -13.47 -7.80
N GLY A 40 21.00 -12.93 -6.76
CA GLY A 40 21.84 -11.73 -6.82
C GLY A 40 21.16 -10.43 -6.37
N ALA A 41 19.92 -10.48 -5.85
CA ALA A 41 19.22 -9.28 -5.42
C ALA A 41 19.98 -8.54 -4.30
N GLN A 42 20.38 -7.30 -4.58
CA GLN A 42 21.04 -6.41 -3.62
C GLN A 42 20.05 -5.71 -2.67
N LEU A 43 18.78 -5.66 -3.04
CA LEU A 43 17.68 -5.10 -2.27
C LEU A 43 16.44 -5.98 -2.44
N VAL A 44 15.71 -6.26 -1.35
CA VAL A 44 14.45 -7.00 -1.36
C VAL A 44 13.35 -6.13 -0.77
N VAL A 45 12.39 -5.78 -1.63
CA VAL A 45 11.18 -5.04 -1.27
C VAL A 45 9.99 -6.00 -1.21
N LEU A 46 9.24 -5.95 -0.10
CA LEU A 46 7.95 -6.60 0.05
C LEU A 46 6.84 -5.56 -0.18
N LEU A 47 6.07 -5.74 -1.27
CA LEU A 47 4.83 -5.00 -1.48
C LEU A 47 3.70 -5.77 -0.80
N SER A 48 3.25 -5.26 0.35
CA SER A 48 2.38 -6.00 1.26
C SER A 48 1.01 -5.37 1.40
N HIS A 49 -0.01 -6.21 1.48
CA HIS A 49 -1.38 -5.86 1.87
C HIS A 49 -1.81 -6.56 3.15
N ASN A 50 -0.88 -6.90 4.06
CA ASN A 50 -1.23 -7.54 5.34
C ASN A 50 -1.89 -6.57 6.34
N GLY A 51 -1.48 -5.30 6.33
CA GLY A 51 -1.75 -4.31 7.40
C GLY A 51 -0.51 -3.98 8.21
N PHE A 52 -0.42 -2.74 8.70
CA PHE A 52 0.80 -2.20 9.31
C PHE A 52 1.35 -3.05 10.46
N ASP A 53 0.54 -3.37 11.47
CA ASP A 53 1.02 -4.13 12.64
C ASP A 53 1.44 -5.56 12.29
N VAL A 54 0.76 -6.18 11.32
CA VAL A 54 1.11 -7.51 10.82
C VAL A 54 2.45 -7.45 10.09
N ASP A 55 2.65 -6.47 9.22
CA ASP A 55 3.92 -6.26 8.52
C ASP A 55 5.06 -5.90 9.47
N ARG A 56 4.77 -5.07 10.50
CA ARG A 56 5.71 -4.73 11.56
C ARG A 56 6.16 -5.99 12.31
N LYS A 57 5.23 -6.90 12.60
CA LYS A 57 5.58 -8.20 13.22
C LYS A 57 6.32 -9.11 12.25
N LEU A 58 5.93 -9.14 10.98
CA LEU A 58 6.59 -9.94 9.95
C LEU A 58 8.05 -9.53 9.76
N ALA A 59 8.34 -8.23 9.81
CA ALA A 59 9.70 -7.69 9.75
C ALA A 59 10.61 -8.21 10.87
N THR A 60 10.07 -8.54 12.05
CA THR A 60 10.87 -9.16 13.13
C THR A 60 11.07 -10.67 12.95
N ARG A 61 10.34 -11.31 12.03
CA ARG A 61 10.28 -12.79 11.87
C ARG A 61 10.90 -13.29 10.57
N VAL A 62 11.01 -12.41 9.57
CA VAL A 62 11.58 -12.72 8.26
C VAL A 62 12.74 -11.79 7.98
N SER A 63 13.96 -12.31 8.17
CA SER A 63 15.20 -11.62 7.81
C SER A 63 15.34 -11.45 6.29
N GLY A 64 16.13 -10.46 5.88
CA GLY A 64 16.53 -10.26 4.49
C GLY A 64 15.59 -9.36 3.66
N ILE A 65 14.44 -8.97 4.22
CA ILE A 65 13.57 -7.91 3.68
C ILE A 65 14.15 -6.55 4.07
N ASP A 66 14.44 -5.69 3.10
CA ASP A 66 14.99 -4.36 3.39
C ASP A 66 13.90 -3.29 3.49
N VAL A 67 12.83 -3.42 2.71
CA VAL A 67 11.70 -2.49 2.70
C VAL A 67 10.39 -3.25 2.64
N ILE A 68 9.43 -2.86 3.47
CA ILE A 68 8.02 -3.24 3.34
C ILE A 68 7.23 -1.99 2.97
N LEU A 69 6.61 -2.03 1.79
CA LEU A 69 5.58 -1.09 1.40
C LEU A 69 4.26 -1.64 1.93
N THR A 70 3.85 -1.16 3.10
CA THR A 70 2.68 -1.66 3.81
C THR A 70 1.41 -0.95 3.34
N SER A 71 0.30 -1.68 3.31
CA SER A 71 -1.02 -1.18 2.91
C SER A 71 -2.11 -1.87 3.74
N HIS A 72 -3.36 -1.91 3.27
CA HIS A 72 -4.55 -2.39 3.97
C HIS A 72 -5.08 -1.50 5.10
N THR A 73 -4.25 -1.09 6.05
CA THR A 73 -4.68 -0.31 7.23
C THR A 73 -4.83 1.19 6.96
N HIS A 74 -4.42 1.65 5.77
CA HIS A 74 -4.53 3.04 5.30
C HIS A 74 -3.76 4.05 6.16
N ASP A 75 -2.75 3.60 6.92
CA ASP A 75 -1.81 4.47 7.63
C ASP A 75 -1.06 5.36 6.66
N ALA A 76 -0.85 6.62 7.05
CA ALA A 76 0.00 7.57 6.37
C ALA A 76 1.17 7.89 7.29
N LEU A 77 2.35 7.35 7.00
CA LEU A 77 3.52 7.53 7.86
C LEU A 77 4.32 8.73 7.36
N PRO A 78 4.44 9.83 8.14
CA PRO A 78 5.25 10.99 7.76
C PRO A 78 6.76 10.66 7.69
N GLU A 79 7.17 9.62 8.40
CA GLU A 79 8.54 9.08 8.43
C GLU A 79 8.53 7.57 8.22
N ALA A 80 9.59 7.02 7.61
CA ALA A 80 9.72 5.57 7.49
C ALA A 80 10.03 4.95 8.86
N ILE A 81 9.28 3.92 9.26
CA ILE A 81 9.49 3.23 10.53
C ILE A 81 10.52 2.11 10.33
N LYS A 82 11.57 2.08 11.14
CA LYS A 82 12.60 1.04 11.07
C LYS A 82 12.34 -0.06 12.10
N VAL A 83 12.26 -1.30 11.64
CA VAL A 83 12.18 -2.51 12.48
C VAL A 83 13.38 -3.39 12.16
N GLY A 84 14.34 -3.47 13.08
CA GLY A 84 15.63 -4.10 12.80
C GLY A 84 16.31 -3.40 11.63
N ASN A 85 16.55 -4.12 10.53
CA ASN A 85 17.14 -3.57 9.30
C ASN A 85 16.09 -3.25 8.21
N THR A 86 14.81 -3.47 8.49
CA THR A 86 13.72 -3.30 7.52
C THR A 86 13.05 -1.93 7.70
N LEU A 87 12.86 -1.19 6.61
CA LEU A 87 12.08 0.04 6.58
C LEU A 87 10.62 -0.26 6.24
N LEU A 88 9.69 0.33 6.97
CA LEU A 88 8.25 0.26 6.71
C LEU A 88 7.77 1.62 6.23
N VAL A 89 7.04 1.63 5.11
CA VAL A 89 6.49 2.83 4.48
C VAL A 89 5.01 2.61 4.18
N ALA A 90 4.17 3.58 4.56
CA ALA A 90 2.74 3.58 4.30
C ALA A 90 2.30 4.94 3.71
N SER A 91 1.61 4.88 2.57
CA SER A 91 1.25 6.07 1.75
C SER A 91 -0.16 6.60 2.02
N GLY A 92 -0.84 6.15 3.07
CA GLY A 92 -2.24 6.48 3.32
C GLY A 92 -3.18 5.79 2.34
N SER A 93 -4.24 6.49 1.93
CA SER A 93 -5.29 5.96 1.07
C SER A 93 -5.89 7.03 0.15
N HIS A 94 -6.73 6.61 -0.80
CA HIS A 94 -7.49 7.49 -1.71
C HIS A 94 -6.64 8.43 -2.57
N GLY A 95 -5.37 8.10 -2.80
CA GLY A 95 -4.45 8.97 -3.53
C GLY A 95 -4.16 10.29 -2.82
N LYS A 96 -4.37 10.38 -1.49
CA LYS A 96 -4.05 11.60 -0.72
C LYS A 96 -2.55 11.90 -0.66
N PHE A 97 -1.72 10.86 -0.73
CA PHE A 97 -0.28 10.99 -0.67
C PHE A 97 0.43 10.06 -1.65
N ILE A 98 1.64 10.47 -2.06
CA ILE A 98 2.64 9.60 -2.69
C ILE A 98 3.85 9.53 -1.75
N SER A 99 4.24 8.32 -1.40
CA SER A 99 5.50 8.08 -0.70
C SER A 99 6.67 8.08 -1.68
N ARG A 100 7.68 8.91 -1.43
CA ARG A 100 8.97 8.88 -2.11
C ARG A 100 10.04 8.38 -1.14
N LEU A 101 10.62 7.22 -1.45
CA LEU A 101 11.74 6.64 -0.71
C LEU A 101 12.97 6.57 -1.64
N ASP A 102 13.93 7.46 -1.43
CA ASP A 102 15.22 7.42 -2.10
C ASP A 102 16.18 6.55 -1.26
N LEU A 103 16.81 5.54 -1.87
CA LEU A 103 17.69 4.58 -1.19
C LEU A 103 19.11 4.65 -1.75
N ASP A 104 20.11 4.69 -0.88
CA ASP A 104 21.50 4.41 -1.20
C ASP A 104 21.81 2.95 -0.86
N VAL A 105 22.08 2.13 -1.88
CA VAL A 105 22.26 0.68 -1.75
C VAL A 105 23.66 0.28 -2.19
N SER A 106 24.43 -0.33 -1.29
CA SER A 106 25.75 -0.89 -1.62
C SER A 106 26.07 -2.12 -0.78
N GLY A 107 26.76 -3.09 -1.39
CA GLY A 107 27.14 -4.35 -0.72
C GLY A 107 25.94 -5.13 -0.16
N GLY A 108 24.81 -5.15 -0.88
CA GLY A 108 23.61 -5.87 -0.48
C GLY A 108 22.80 -5.25 0.66
N ALA A 109 23.08 -4.00 1.05
CA ALA A 109 22.42 -3.32 2.17
C ALA A 109 22.12 -1.84 1.86
N ILE A 110 21.10 -1.29 2.52
CA ILE A 110 20.80 0.15 2.53
C ILE A 110 21.82 0.85 3.44
N LYS A 111 22.61 1.78 2.90
CA LYS A 111 23.55 2.61 3.67
C LYS A 111 22.92 3.89 4.18
N ASN A 112 22.05 4.48 3.37
CA ASN A 112 21.32 5.68 3.72
C ASN A 112 19.97 5.70 2.98
N PHE A 113 19.03 6.50 3.49
CA PHE A 113 17.78 6.74 2.79
C PHE A 113 17.26 8.15 3.06
N ARG A 114 16.43 8.65 2.14
CA ARG A 114 15.59 9.82 2.36
C ARG A 114 14.15 9.45 2.08
N TYR A 115 13.26 9.95 2.90
CA TYR A 115 11.84 9.67 2.77
C TYR A 115 11.03 10.97 2.78
N LYS A 116 10.00 11.02 1.94
CA LYS A 116 9.00 12.08 1.97
C LYS A 116 7.62 11.51 1.66
N LEU A 117 6.66 11.82 2.51
CA LEU A 117 5.24 11.66 2.22
C LEU A 117 4.74 12.93 1.54
N ILE A 118 4.42 12.85 0.25
CA ILE A 118 4.07 14.00 -0.59
C ILE A 118 2.54 14.09 -0.68
N PRO A 119 1.88 15.12 -0.14
CA PRO A 119 0.45 15.29 -0.28
C PRO A 119 0.07 15.64 -1.73
N LEU A 120 -1.03 15.06 -2.20
CA LEU A 120 -1.58 15.32 -3.52
C LEU A 120 -2.78 16.27 -3.40
N PHE A 121 -2.55 17.52 -3.78
CA PHE A 121 -3.57 18.58 -3.82
C PHE A 121 -3.96 18.82 -5.29
N ALA A 122 -5.20 18.48 -5.65
CA ALA A 122 -5.69 18.52 -7.03
C ALA A 122 -5.82 19.95 -7.60
N ASP A 123 -5.92 20.95 -6.73
CA ASP A 123 -5.95 22.37 -7.05
C ASP A 123 -4.55 22.96 -7.30
N VAL A 124 -3.48 22.28 -6.85
CA VAL A 124 -2.09 22.73 -7.02
C VAL A 124 -1.36 21.95 -8.13
N ILE A 125 -1.71 20.69 -8.34
CA ILE A 125 -1.03 19.81 -9.30
C ILE A 125 -1.81 19.80 -10.62
N LYS A 126 -1.16 20.23 -11.71
CA LYS A 126 -1.75 20.17 -13.05
C LYS A 126 -2.16 18.73 -13.38
N PRO A 127 -3.45 18.47 -13.69
CA PRO A 127 -3.89 17.14 -14.09
C PRO A 127 -3.21 16.69 -15.39
N ASP A 128 -2.90 15.40 -15.46
CA ASP A 128 -2.43 14.78 -16.68
C ASP A 128 -3.57 14.67 -17.70
N THR A 129 -3.33 15.14 -18.94
CA THR A 129 -4.37 15.23 -19.97
C THR A 129 -4.84 13.86 -20.43
N GLU A 130 -3.93 12.90 -20.55
CA GLU A 130 -4.25 11.54 -20.98
C GLU A 130 -5.12 10.84 -19.93
N MET A 131 -4.72 10.94 -18.65
CA MET A 131 -5.47 10.36 -17.54
C MET A 131 -6.84 11.03 -17.36
N THR A 132 -6.90 12.36 -17.48
CA THR A 132 -8.17 13.10 -17.42
C THR A 132 -9.13 12.63 -18.50
N THR A 133 -8.62 12.44 -19.72
CA THR A 133 -9.40 11.93 -20.85
C THR A 133 -9.87 10.50 -20.61
N ALA A 134 -9.00 9.63 -20.10
CA ALA A 134 -9.35 8.25 -19.78
C ALA A 134 -10.46 8.16 -18.72
N VAL A 135 -10.35 8.94 -17.64
CA VAL A 135 -11.36 9.00 -16.58
C VAL A 135 -12.68 9.56 -17.10
N ALA A 136 -12.65 10.65 -17.88
CA ALA A 136 -13.84 11.22 -18.49
C ALA A 136 -14.56 10.22 -19.39
N LYS A 137 -13.81 9.52 -20.25
CA LYS A 137 -14.33 8.47 -21.13
C LYS A 137 -14.97 7.32 -20.34
N ALA A 138 -14.32 6.85 -19.28
CA ALA A 138 -14.84 5.75 -18.45
C ALA A 138 -16.13 6.13 -17.70
N ARG A 139 -16.27 7.42 -17.31
CA ARG A 139 -17.43 7.92 -16.57
C ARG A 139 -18.60 8.35 -17.46
N ALA A 140 -18.34 8.69 -18.73
CA ALA A 140 -19.34 9.25 -19.64
C ALA A 140 -20.64 8.41 -19.75
N PRO A 141 -20.61 7.06 -19.85
CA PRO A 141 -21.84 6.26 -19.92
C PRO A 141 -22.71 6.32 -18.66
N PHE A 142 -22.16 6.78 -17.54
CA PHE A 142 -22.81 6.81 -16.23
C PHE A 142 -22.98 8.25 -15.71
N ALA A 143 -22.79 9.27 -16.56
CA ALA A 143 -22.73 10.66 -16.12
C ALA A 143 -24.02 11.10 -15.40
N ASP A 144 -25.19 10.77 -15.95
CA ASP A 144 -26.48 11.11 -15.37
C ASP A 144 -26.69 10.43 -14.01
N ASP A 145 -26.34 9.14 -13.90
CA ASP A 145 -26.45 8.38 -12.66
C ASP A 145 -25.50 8.90 -11.58
N LEU A 146 -24.26 9.23 -11.94
CA LEU A 146 -23.25 9.76 -11.03
C LEU A 146 -23.56 11.18 -10.57
N ALA A 147 -24.30 11.97 -11.37
CA ALA A 147 -24.73 13.33 -11.04
C ALA A 147 -26.09 13.38 -10.34
N ARG A 148 -26.84 12.27 -10.28
CA ARG A 148 -28.17 12.21 -9.69
C ARG A 148 -28.13 12.51 -8.19
N VAL A 149 -28.76 13.61 -7.80
CA VAL A 149 -28.94 13.97 -6.39
C VAL A 149 -29.93 13.01 -5.73
N VAL A 150 -29.47 12.29 -4.72
CA VAL A 150 -30.29 11.32 -3.94
C VAL A 150 -30.69 11.84 -2.55
N GLY A 151 -30.15 12.98 -2.14
CA GLY A 151 -30.42 13.62 -0.86
C GLY A 151 -29.45 14.76 -0.58
N HIS A 152 -29.75 15.53 0.48
CA HIS A 152 -28.90 16.60 0.99
C HIS A 152 -28.57 16.34 2.45
N SER A 153 -27.41 16.82 2.91
CA SER A 153 -27.04 16.76 4.32
C SER A 153 -26.83 18.15 4.87
N GLU A 154 -27.35 18.41 6.07
CA GLU A 154 -27.17 19.67 6.80
C GLU A 154 -25.87 19.69 7.62
N SER A 155 -25.13 18.57 7.65
CA SER A 155 -23.90 18.41 8.41
C SER A 155 -22.83 17.64 7.65
N LEU A 156 -21.61 17.64 8.16
CA LEU A 156 -20.50 16.90 7.55
C LEU A 156 -20.69 15.39 7.73
N LEU A 157 -20.79 14.67 6.61
CA LEU A 157 -20.74 13.21 6.59
C LEU A 157 -19.29 12.74 6.45
N TYR A 158 -18.78 12.08 7.48
CA TYR A 158 -17.45 11.47 7.46
C TYR A 158 -17.54 10.00 7.84
N ARG A 159 -16.67 9.18 7.23
CA ARG A 159 -16.44 7.80 7.68
C ARG A 159 -15.21 7.80 8.57
N ARG A 160 -15.42 7.55 9.86
CA ARG A 160 -14.31 7.33 10.81
C ARG A 160 -13.64 6.00 10.47
N GLY A 161 -12.32 6.00 10.40
CA GLY A 161 -11.51 4.91 9.84
C GLY A 161 -11.01 5.27 8.44
N ASN A 162 -9.69 5.32 8.29
CA ASN A 162 -8.92 5.59 7.06
C ASN A 162 -8.81 7.05 6.59
N PHE A 163 -9.53 8.00 7.17
CA PHE A 163 -9.43 9.42 6.78
C PHE A 163 -8.40 10.22 7.58
N ASN A 164 -8.15 9.86 8.85
CA ASN A 164 -7.36 10.68 9.79
C ASN A 164 -6.08 10.01 10.32
N GLY A 165 -5.70 8.81 9.85
CA GLY A 165 -4.45 8.17 10.31
C GLY A 165 -4.40 7.88 11.82
N THR A 166 -5.53 7.48 12.41
CA THR A 166 -5.64 6.85 13.74
C THR A 166 -6.75 5.82 13.71
#